data_AF-A0A952LCK5-F1
#
_entry.id   AF-A0A952LCK5-F1
#
_cell.length_a   1.000
_cell.length_b   1.000
_cell.length_c   1.000
_cell.angle_alpha   90.00
_cell.angle_beta   90.00
_cell.angle_gamma   90.00
#
_symmetry.space_group_name_H-M   'P 1'
#
loop_
_entity.id
_entity.type
_entity.pdbx_description
1 polymer ?
#
loop_
_entity_poly.entity_id
_entity_poly.type
_entity_poly.pdbx_seq_one_letter_code
_entity_poly.pdbx_strand_id
1 'polypeptide(L)'
;MNPLLDRSLVWFRRDLRVDDQAALYHALKTSKQVFCAFVLDRAILDALPRADRRVEFILGALRVLDEDLRALGGGLIVRHGLAVDELPRLAAELGVQAVFANHDDEPQALA
;
A
#
# COMPACT_ATOMS: atom_id res chain seq x y z
N MET A 1 7.71 11.76 21.66
CA MET A 1 7.38 12.65 20.53
C MET A 1 5.90 12.44 20.25
N ASN A 2 5.07 13.46 20.34
CA ASN A 2 3.62 13.29 20.14
C ASN A 2 3.37 13.12 18.62
N PRO A 3 2.72 12.04 18.17
CA PRO A 3 2.41 11.87 16.75
C PRO A 3 1.57 13.05 16.25
N LEU A 4 1.96 13.58 15.08
CA LEU A 4 1.39 14.77 14.45
C LEU A 4 0.06 14.45 13.74
N LEU A 5 -0.14 13.19 13.37
CA LEU A 5 -1.31 12.69 12.66
C LEU A 5 -2.07 11.67 13.53
N ASP A 6 -3.39 11.63 13.41
CA ASP A 6 -4.18 10.59 14.06
C ASP A 6 -4.15 9.29 13.26
N ARG A 7 -4.31 9.39 11.94
CA ARG A 7 -4.41 8.26 11.02
C ARG A 7 -3.66 8.54 9.73
N SER A 8 -2.89 7.56 9.27
CA SER A 8 -2.26 7.59 7.95
C SER A 8 -2.47 6.28 7.21
N LEU A 9 -2.36 6.35 5.89
CA LEU A 9 -2.36 5.20 5.00
C LEU A 9 -0.96 5.00 4.42
N VAL A 10 -0.44 3.78 4.44
CA VAL A 10 0.76 3.38 3.71
C VAL A 10 0.31 2.61 2.48
N TRP A 11 0.71 3.10 1.32
CA TRP A 11 0.44 2.47 0.03
C TRP A 11 1.67 1.69 -0.44
N PHE A 12 1.54 0.37 -0.41
CA PHE A 12 2.51 -0.56 -0.98
C PHE A 12 2.33 -0.66 -2.50
N ARG A 13 3.44 -0.60 -3.25
CA ARG A 13 3.44 -0.64 -4.73
C ARG A 13 4.31 -1.77 -5.29
N ARG A 14 5.62 -1.65 -5.14
CA ARG A 14 6.59 -2.66 -5.63
C ARG A 14 7.30 -3.37 -4.49
N ASP A 15 7.59 -2.63 -3.43
CA ASP A 15 8.33 -3.10 -2.27
C ASP A 15 7.39 -3.73 -1.23
N LEU A 16 7.05 -5.01 -1.45
CA LEU A 16 6.05 -5.76 -0.68
C LEU A 16 6.65 -6.46 0.56
N ARG A 17 7.28 -5.67 1.44
CA ARG A 17 7.88 -6.15 2.69
C ARG A 17 7.74 -5.10 3.80
N VAL A 18 7.78 -5.55 5.04
CA VAL A 18 7.75 -4.67 6.23
C VAL A 18 9.14 -4.19 6.63
N ASP A 19 10.17 -5.01 6.40
CA ASP A 19 11.55 -4.70 6.74
C ASP A 19 12.16 -3.69 5.77
N ASP A 20 12.92 -2.74 6.31
CA ASP A 20 13.57 -1.66 5.54
C ASP A 20 12.57 -0.82 4.72
N GLN A 21 11.33 -0.73 5.21
CA GLN A 21 10.25 -0.04 4.52
C GLN A 21 10.13 1.43 4.98
N ALA A 22 10.77 2.34 4.26
CA ALA A 22 10.84 3.77 4.59
C ALA A 22 9.46 4.43 4.75
N ALA A 23 8.50 4.16 3.85
CA ALA A 23 7.15 4.73 3.95
C ALA A 23 6.44 4.28 5.24
N LEU A 24 6.56 3.00 5.58
CA LEU A 24 5.99 2.42 6.81
C LEU A 24 6.68 2.99 8.05
N TYR A 25 8.01 3.11 8.04
CA TYR A 25 8.78 3.72 9.11
C TYR A 25 8.32 5.15 9.42
N HIS A 26 8.21 6.00 8.40
CA HIS A 26 7.78 7.38 8.56
C HIS A 26 6.33 7.50 9.03
N ALA A 27 5.42 6.69 8.49
CA ALA A 27 4.03 6.65 8.93
C ALA A 27 3.91 6.24 10.42
N LEU A 28 4.59 5.18 10.85
CA LEU A 28 4.56 4.70 12.24
C LEU A 28 5.17 5.71 13.22
N LYS A 29 6.14 6.52 12.79
CA LYS A 29 6.71 7.59 13.64
C LYS A 29 5.82 8.82 13.77
N THR A 30 4.98 9.10 12.78
CA THR A 30 4.24 10.36 12.69
C THR A 30 2.75 10.24 12.98
N SER A 31 2.20 9.02 12.98
CA SER A 31 0.78 8.75 13.15
C SER A 31 0.46 7.89 14.36
N LYS A 32 -0.70 8.09 14.98
CA LYS A 32 -1.21 7.21 16.06
C LYS A 32 -1.69 5.86 15.53
N GLN A 33 -2.27 5.85 14.33
CA GLN A 33 -2.78 4.66 13.67
C GLN A 33 -2.33 4.64 12.21
N VAL A 34 -1.86 3.49 11.75
CA VAL A 34 -1.41 3.30 10.37
C VAL A 34 -2.22 2.18 9.74
N PHE A 35 -2.80 2.48 8.58
CA PHE A 35 -3.41 1.49 7.70
C PHE A 35 -2.44 1.14 6.59
N CYS A 36 -2.37 -0.13 6.22
CA CYS A 36 -1.53 -0.61 5.13
C CYS A 36 -2.42 -1.06 3.99
N ALA A 37 -2.13 -0.61 2.76
CA ALA A 37 -2.93 -0.97 1.61
C ALA A 37 -2.10 -1.27 0.36
N PHE A 38 -2.67 -2.12 -0.48
CA PHE A 38 -2.20 -2.42 -1.82
C PHE A 38 -3.36 -2.32 -2.81
N VAL A 39 -3.09 -1.81 -4.01
CA VAL A 39 -4.08 -1.79 -5.10
C VAL A 39 -3.62 -2.69 -6.23
N LEU A 40 -4.42 -3.69 -6.53
CA LEU A 40 -4.37 -4.44 -7.77
C LEU A 40 -4.85 -3.51 -8.89
N ASP A 41 -3.91 -2.78 -9.50
CA ASP A 41 -4.21 -1.70 -10.44
C ASP A 41 -4.64 -2.25 -11.80
N ARG A 42 -5.88 -1.95 -12.20
CA ARG A 42 -6.42 -2.34 -13.50
C ARG A 42 -5.66 -1.73 -14.69
N ALA A 43 -5.07 -0.53 -14.53
CA ALA A 43 -4.24 0.06 -15.59
C ALA A 43 -3.04 -0.83 -15.95
N ILE A 44 -2.55 -1.62 -14.99
CA ILE A 44 -1.49 -2.60 -15.19
C ILE A 44 -2.09 -3.94 -15.60
N LEU A 45 -3.07 -4.45 -14.83
CA LEU A 45 -3.62 -5.80 -15.00
C LEU A 45 -4.34 -6.00 -16.33
N ASP A 46 -5.04 -4.99 -16.84
CA ASP A 46 -5.81 -5.09 -18.09
C ASP A 46 -4.89 -5.25 -19.31
N ALA A 47 -3.62 -4.83 -19.21
CA ALA A 47 -2.60 -5.04 -20.24
C ALA A 47 -1.92 -6.42 -20.16
N LEU A 48 -2.18 -7.20 -19.11
CA LEU A 48 -1.55 -8.51 -18.91
C LEU A 48 -2.38 -9.63 -19.56
N PRO A 49 -1.73 -10.72 -20.02
CA PRO A 49 -2.42 -11.95 -20.37
C PRO A 49 -3.25 -12.49 -19.19
N ARG A 50 -4.38 -13.16 -19.48
CA ARG A 50 -5.29 -13.72 -18.45
C ARG A 50 -4.60 -14.68 -17.46
N ALA A 51 -3.55 -15.37 -17.88
CA ALA A 51 -2.79 -16.30 -17.04
C ALA A 51 -1.32 -15.84 -16.99
N ASP A 52 -1.08 -14.72 -16.32
CA ASP A 52 0.26 -14.17 -16.14
C ASP A 52 0.87 -14.59 -14.79
N ARG A 53 2.02 -15.26 -14.83
CA ARG A 53 2.75 -15.72 -13.64
C ARG A 53 3.15 -14.58 -12.70
N ARG A 54 3.28 -13.34 -13.21
CA ARG A 54 3.54 -12.15 -12.37
C ARG A 54 2.40 -11.87 -11.41
N VAL A 55 1.16 -12.13 -11.82
CA VAL A 55 -0.02 -11.93 -10.96
C VAL A 55 -0.01 -12.95 -9.82
N GLU A 56 0.26 -14.22 -10.12
CA GLU A 56 0.39 -15.27 -9.09
C GLU A 56 1.51 -14.95 -8.10
N PHE A 57 2.66 -14.48 -8.61
CA PHE A 57 3.78 -14.05 -7.78
C PHE A 57 3.41 -12.89 -6.85
N ILE A 58 2.77 -11.84 -7.39
CA ILE A 58 2.30 -10.71 -6.60
C ILE A 58 1.32 -11.17 -5.52
N LEU A 59 0.33 -12.00 -5.86
CA LEU A 59 -0.62 -12.53 -4.87
C LEU A 59 0.07 -13.34 -3.77
N GLY A 60 1.12 -14.11 -4.10
CA GLY A 60 1.97 -14.78 -3.13
C GLY A 60 2.68 -13.80 -2.21
N ALA A 61 3.31 -12.76 -2.77
CA ALA A 61 3.99 -11.72 -2.00
C ALA A 61 3.03 -10.92 -1.10
N LEU A 62 1.81 -10.64 -1.55
CA LEU A 62 0.79 -9.96 -0.74
C LEU A 62 0.36 -10.81 0.46
N ARG A 63 0.32 -12.14 0.34
CA ARG A 63 0.02 -13.03 1.47
C ARG A 63 1.11 -12.96 2.52
N VAL A 64 2.38 -13.06 2.11
CA VAL A 64 3.53 -12.93 3.02
C VAL A 64 3.52 -11.57 3.70
N LEU A 65 3.30 -10.48 2.95
CA LEU A 65 3.19 -9.13 3.52
C LEU A 65 2.03 -9.00 4.53
N ASP A 66 0.85 -9.57 4.26
CA ASP A 66 -0.26 -9.55 5.21
C ASP A 66 0.06 -10.34 6.48
N GLU A 67 0.72 -11.49 6.36
CA GLU A 67 1.18 -12.30 7.50
C GLU A 67 2.18 -11.52 8.38
N ASP A 68 3.18 -10.88 7.76
CA ASP A 68 4.16 -10.05 8.46
C ASP A 68 3.49 -8.86 9.16
N LEU A 69 2.57 -8.16 8.48
CA LEU A 69 1.82 -7.05 9.07
C LEU A 69 0.93 -7.50 10.23
N ARG A 70 0.30 -8.67 10.14
CA ARG A 70 -0.50 -9.25 11.23
C ARG A 70 0.35 -9.63 12.43
N ALA A 71 1.55 -10.18 12.21
CA ALA A 71 2.49 -10.46 13.28
C ALA A 71 2.90 -9.19 14.06
N LEU A 72 2.86 -8.03 13.40
CA LEU A 72 3.09 -6.71 14.00
C LEU A 72 1.82 -6.06 14.58
N GLY A 73 0.67 -6.74 14.56
CA GLY A 73 -0.61 -6.24 15.10
C GLY A 73 -1.46 -5.43 14.11
N GLY A 74 -1.11 -5.44 12.82
CA GLY A 74 -1.84 -4.77 11.74
C GLY A 74 -2.46 -5.76 10.75
N GLY A 75 -2.47 -5.37 9.48
CA GLY A 75 -2.93 -6.18 8.35
C GLY A 75 -2.95 -5.37 7.06
N LEU A 76 -3.13 -6.05 5.92
CA LEU A 76 -3.12 -5.47 4.59
C LEU A 76 -4.53 -5.33 4.01
N ILE A 77 -4.88 -4.11 3.60
CA ILE A 77 -6.11 -3.83 2.84
C ILE A 77 -5.80 -3.96 1.35
N VAL A 78 -6.41 -4.92 0.67
CA VAL A 78 -6.26 -5.08 -0.79
C VAL A 78 -7.49 -4.51 -1.50
N ARG A 79 -7.27 -3.58 -2.43
CA ARG A 79 -8.30 -3.05 -3.35
C ARG A 79 -8.00 -3.50 -4.78
N HIS A 80 -9.02 -3.50 -5.62
CA HIS A 80 -8.92 -3.80 -7.04
C HIS A 80 -9.67 -2.73 -7.83
N GLY A 81 -8.95 -2.00 -8.68
CA GLY A 81 -9.46 -0.79 -9.34
C GLY A 81 -8.32 0.04 -9.92
N LEU A 82 -8.58 1.29 -10.27
CA LEU A 82 -7.50 2.23 -10.62
C LEU A 82 -6.96 2.83 -9.33
N ALA A 83 -5.64 2.85 -9.13
CA ALA A 83 -5.06 3.38 -7.89
C ALA A 83 -5.44 4.85 -7.65
N VAL A 84 -5.55 5.64 -8.71
CA VAL A 84 -5.97 7.05 -8.68
C VAL A 84 -7.38 7.25 -8.10
N ASP A 85 -8.25 6.24 -8.20
CA ASP A 85 -9.61 6.29 -7.66
C ASP A 85 -9.68 5.62 -6.28
N GLU A 86 -9.05 4.46 -6.14
CA GLU A 86 -9.13 3.62 -4.95
C GLU A 86 -8.38 4.21 -3.76
N LEU A 87 -7.24 4.88 -3.96
CA LEU A 87 -6.47 5.47 -2.86
C LEU A 87 -7.21 6.64 -2.20
N PRO A 88 -7.68 7.67 -2.95
CA PRO A 88 -8.43 8.77 -2.35
C PRO A 88 -9.72 8.29 -1.70
N ARG A 89 -10.42 7.33 -2.31
CA ARG A 89 -11.62 6.72 -1.75
C ARG A 89 -11.33 6.02 -0.42
N LEU A 90 -10.31 5.16 -0.38
CA LEU A 90 -9.90 4.47 0.84
C LEU A 90 -9.44 5.45 1.92
N ALA A 91 -8.69 6.49 1.54
CA ALA A 91 -8.24 7.52 2.45
C ALA A 91 -9.43 8.24 3.11
N ALA A 92 -10.47 8.58 2.34
CA ALA A 92 -11.69 9.17 2.85
C ALA A 92 -12.49 8.21 3.75
N GLU A 93 -12.64 6.93 3.34
CA GLU A 93 -13.33 5.89 4.12
C GLU A 93 -12.68 5.69 5.51
N LEU A 94 -11.35 5.77 5.59
CA LEU A 94 -10.58 5.59 6.82
C LEU A 94 -10.39 6.87 7.64
N GLY A 95 -10.66 8.03 7.03
CA GLY A 95 -10.41 9.35 7.61
C GLY A 95 -8.93 9.60 7.88
N VAL A 96 -8.04 9.22 6.95
CA VAL A 96 -6.60 9.45 7.10
C VAL A 96 -6.22 10.88 6.72
N GLN A 97 -5.23 11.43 7.40
CA GLN A 97 -4.72 12.79 7.13
C GLN A 97 -3.54 12.79 6.14
N ALA A 98 -2.90 11.65 5.93
CA ALA A 98 -1.77 11.53 5.01
C ALA A 98 -1.70 10.13 4.38
N VAL A 99 -1.17 10.09 3.16
CA VAL A 99 -0.79 8.86 2.45
C VAL A 99 0.73 8.85 2.29
N PHE A 100 1.36 7.76 2.71
CA PHE A 100 2.79 7.50 2.57
C PHE A 100 2.99 6.43 1.50
N ALA A 101 3.90 6.68 0.58
CA ALA A 101 4.33 5.70 -0.41
C ALA A 101 5.83 5.89 -0.62
N ASN A 102 6.55 4.80 -0.92
CA ASN A 102 7.92 4.93 -1.40
C ASN A 102 7.92 5.65 -2.74
N HIS A 103 8.95 6.46 -2.97
CA HIS A 103 9.21 7.04 -4.28
C HIS A 103 9.35 5.91 -5.31
N ASP A 104 8.74 6.08 -6.47
CA ASP A 104 8.91 5.18 -7.62
C ASP A 104 9.46 6.06 -8.72
N ASP A 105 10.69 5.78 -9.15
CA ASP A 105 11.46 6.60 -10.10
C ASP A 105 10.98 6.42 -11.56
N GLU A 106 9.89 5.68 -11.81
CA GLU A 106 9.32 5.54 -13.14
C GLU A 106 8.52 6.80 -13.57
N PRO A 107 8.67 7.29 -14.82
CA PRO A 107 8.01 8.51 -15.31
C PRO A 107 6.47 8.52 -15.18
N GLN A 108 5.83 7.33 -15.18
CA GLN A 108 4.37 7.21 -14.99
C GLN A 108 3.92 7.30 -13.53
N ALA A 109 4.84 7.31 -12.54
CA ALA A 109 4.50 7.36 -11.12
C ALA A 109 4.23 8.77 -10.57
N LEU A 110 4.35 9.80 -11.43
CA LEU A 110 4.16 11.22 -11.09
C LEU A 110 2.84 11.82 -11.62
N ALA A 111 1.92 10.99 -12.14
CA ALA A 111 0.65 11.44 -12.72
C ALA A 111 -0.50 11.46 -11.71
#